data_AF-A0A0A8F207-F1
#
_entry.id   AF-A0A0A8F207-F1
#
_cell.length_a   1.000
_cell.length_b   1.000
_cell.length_c   1.000
_cell.angle_alpha   90.00
_cell.angle_beta   90.00
_cell.angle_gamma   90.00
#
_symmetry.space_group_name_H-M   'P 1'
#
loop_
_entity.id
_entity.type
_entity.pdbx_description
1 polymer ?
#
loop_
_entity_poly.entity_id
_entity_poly.type
_entity_poly.pdbx_seq_one_letter_code
_entity_poly.pdbx_strand_id
1 'polypeptide(L)'
;MERVWTPDEETDEAYDAAYEKACVTIGGRRLHPRDLDAYTTIAYELADLADQDDDFDPNDIESEADLVRGDLEAALSWAAAGVCVLQQSLPYRFRDVLPYGELDNRPAHRTVYAYANLLGLKHPRKAAPWFTAMVYFSPMDNMGARFLAPGGPSSRLPFGK
;
A
#
# COMPACT_ATOMS: atom_id res chain seq x y z
N MET A 1 18.89 -14.00 7.55
CA MET A 1 18.53 -13.11 6.44
C MET A 1 17.41 -13.83 5.72
N GLU A 2 16.21 -13.27 5.78
CA GLU A 2 15.00 -13.92 5.26
C GLU A 2 15.00 -13.85 3.73
N ARG A 3 14.58 -14.94 3.09
CA ARG A 3 14.71 -15.15 1.63
C ARG A 3 13.72 -14.25 0.90
N VAL A 4 14.17 -13.52 -0.12
CA VAL A 4 13.29 -12.73 -1.00
C VAL A 4 12.44 -13.69 -1.82
N TRP A 5 11.12 -13.53 -1.77
CA TRP A 5 10.21 -14.36 -2.56
C TRP A 5 10.17 -13.83 -4.00
N THR A 6 10.71 -14.59 -4.94
CA THR A 6 10.65 -14.26 -6.37
C THR A 6 9.33 -14.75 -6.98
N PRO A 7 8.85 -14.13 -8.08
CA PRO A 7 7.56 -14.47 -8.69
C PRO A 7 7.45 -15.88 -9.26
N ASP A 8 8.57 -16.62 -9.34
CA ASP A 8 8.64 -17.94 -9.94
C ASP A 8 9.47 -18.85 -9.03
N GLU A 9 8.96 -20.06 -8.71
CA GLU A 9 9.70 -21.06 -7.92
C GLU A 9 10.95 -21.59 -8.68
N GLU A 10 11.18 -21.12 -9.90
CA GLU A 10 12.27 -21.50 -10.82
C GLU A 10 13.31 -20.38 -11.08
N THR A 11 13.42 -19.34 -10.23
CA THR A 11 14.50 -18.35 -10.43
C THR A 11 15.88 -18.93 -10.12
N ASP A 12 16.82 -18.77 -11.05
CA ASP A 12 18.20 -19.23 -10.88
C ASP A 12 19.01 -18.29 -9.97
N GLU A 13 20.14 -18.79 -9.44
CA GLU A 13 21.03 -18.01 -8.56
C GLU A 13 21.51 -16.70 -9.23
N ALA A 14 21.54 -16.66 -10.57
CA ALA A 14 21.93 -15.48 -11.32
C ALA A 14 20.86 -14.38 -11.27
N TYR A 15 19.58 -14.75 -11.31
CA TYR A 15 18.46 -13.83 -11.13
C TYR A 15 18.43 -13.23 -9.73
N ASP A 16 18.60 -14.05 -8.69
CA ASP A 16 18.65 -13.59 -7.30
C ASP A 16 19.83 -12.63 -7.08
N ALA A 17 21.02 -12.98 -7.57
CA ALA A 17 22.19 -12.11 -7.49
C ALA A 17 22.00 -10.79 -8.26
N ALA A 18 21.32 -10.81 -9.41
CA ALA A 18 20.99 -9.61 -10.17
C ALA A 18 20.00 -8.71 -9.41
N TYR A 19 18.98 -9.30 -8.78
CA TYR A 19 18.03 -8.59 -7.93
C TYR A 19 18.75 -7.95 -6.73
N GLU A 20 19.55 -8.71 -5.98
CA GLU A 20 20.28 -8.20 -4.80
C GLU A 20 21.28 -7.09 -5.15
N LYS A 21 21.91 -7.18 -6.33
CA LYS A 21 22.83 -6.17 -6.84
C LYS A 21 22.12 -4.87 -7.22
N ALA A 22 20.85 -4.94 -7.60
CA ALA A 22 20.02 -3.78 -7.93
C ALA A 22 19.43 -3.10 -6.68
N CYS A 23 19.55 -3.70 -5.49
CA CYS A 23 19.17 -3.06 -4.23
C CYS A 23 20.06 -1.86 -3.91
N VAL A 24 19.44 -0.78 -3.45
CA VAL A 24 20.10 0.48 -3.06
C VAL A 24 19.60 0.94 -1.70
N THR A 25 20.32 1.88 -1.08
CA THR A 25 19.90 2.50 0.18
C THR A 25 19.12 3.79 -0.09
N ILE A 26 17.87 3.86 0.34
CA ILE A 26 16.99 5.03 0.25
C ILE A 26 16.49 5.34 1.66
N GLY A 27 16.68 6.56 2.14
CA GLY A 27 16.21 6.96 3.49
C GLY A 27 16.74 6.06 4.61
N GLY A 28 17.95 5.51 4.48
CA GLY A 28 18.55 4.59 5.46
C GLY A 28 18.11 3.13 5.34
N ARG A 29 17.19 2.80 4.43
CA ARG A 29 16.67 1.44 4.22
C ARG A 29 17.19 0.85 2.91
N ARG A 30 17.60 -0.42 2.93
CA ARG A 30 18.06 -1.14 1.73
C ARG A 30 16.85 -1.85 1.10
N LEU A 31 16.53 -1.50 -0.15
CA LEU A 31 15.48 -2.16 -0.92
C LEU A 31 15.80 -2.16 -2.42
N HIS A 32 15.11 -3.02 -3.17
CA HIS A 32 15.09 -2.93 -4.62
C HIS A 32 14.14 -1.80 -5.06
N PRO A 33 14.58 -0.80 -5.85
CA PRO A 33 13.76 0.37 -6.18
C PRO A 33 12.42 0.08 -6.84
N ARG A 34 12.30 -1.06 -7.52
CA ARG A 34 11.07 -1.49 -8.22
C ARG A 34 10.18 -2.40 -7.39
N ASP A 35 10.59 -2.76 -6.18
CA ASP A 35 9.78 -3.56 -5.28
C ASP A 35 8.73 -2.66 -4.60
N LEU A 36 7.50 -2.71 -5.11
CA LEU A 36 6.37 -1.92 -4.60
C LEU A 36 5.93 -2.36 -3.20
N ASP A 37 6.06 -3.63 -2.87
CA ASP A 37 5.69 -4.15 -1.56
C ASP A 37 6.66 -3.60 -0.50
N ALA A 38 7.95 -3.45 -0.81
CA ALA A 38 8.90 -2.81 0.11
C ALA A 38 8.47 -1.40 0.53
N TYR A 39 8.00 -0.55 -0.39
CA TYR A 39 7.51 0.79 -0.03
C TYR A 39 6.26 0.72 0.86
N THR A 40 5.37 -0.24 0.58
CA THR A 40 4.14 -0.45 1.37
C THR A 40 4.47 -0.90 2.79
N THR A 41 5.32 -1.91 2.94
CA THR A 41 5.77 -2.43 4.23
C THR A 41 6.45 -1.34 5.04
N ILE A 42 7.39 -0.59 4.45
CA ILE A 42 8.07 0.51 5.13
C ILE A 42 7.09 1.60 5.57
N ALA A 43 6.10 1.94 4.74
CA ALA A 43 5.11 2.95 5.09
C ALA A 43 4.29 2.53 6.31
N TYR A 44 3.80 1.28 6.35
CA TYR A 44 3.03 0.81 7.50
C TYR A 44 3.88 0.62 8.76
N GLU A 45 5.11 0.13 8.64
CA GLU A 45 6.04 0.07 9.78
C GLU A 45 6.30 1.46 10.38
N LEU A 46 6.43 2.50 9.55
CA LEU A 46 6.62 3.86 10.02
C LEU A 46 5.36 4.44 10.66
N ALA A 47 4.18 4.10 10.14
CA ALA A 47 2.91 4.54 10.71
C ALA A 47 2.61 3.85 12.04
N ASP A 48 3.05 2.60 12.20
CA ASP A 48 2.80 1.74 13.36
C ASP A 48 1.31 1.77 13.74
N LEU A 49 0.47 1.28 12.82
CA LEU A 49 -0.98 1.34 12.99
C LEU A 49 -1.44 0.36 14.06
N ALA A 50 -2.21 0.87 15.03
CA ALA A 50 -2.68 0.09 16.17
C ALA A 50 -3.55 -1.11 15.75
N ASP A 51 -4.29 -1.01 14.64
CA ASP A 51 -5.19 -2.05 14.13
C ASP A 51 -4.49 -3.21 13.41
N GLN A 52 -3.15 -3.16 13.31
CA GLN A 52 -2.31 -4.24 12.81
C GLN A 52 -1.69 -5.09 13.94
N ASP A 53 -1.92 -4.71 15.19
CA ASP A 53 -1.45 -5.42 16.38
C ASP A 53 -2.40 -6.57 16.74
N ASP A 54 -1.87 -7.75 17.04
CA ASP A 54 -2.68 -8.93 17.42
C ASP A 54 -3.44 -8.69 18.75
N ASP A 55 -2.93 -7.79 19.59
CA ASP A 55 -3.52 -7.36 20.86
C ASP A 55 -4.40 -6.09 20.71
N PHE A 56 -4.81 -5.73 19.49
CA PHE A 56 -5.66 -4.56 19.25
C PHE A 56 -7.03 -4.70 19.94
N ASP A 57 -7.30 -3.86 20.94
CA ASP A 57 -8.65 -3.62 21.46
C ASP A 57 -9.25 -2.37 20.79
N PRO A 58 -10.32 -2.51 19.98
CA PRO A 58 -11.01 -1.36 19.41
C PRO A 58 -11.52 -0.35 20.45
N ASN A 59 -11.70 -0.76 21.70
CA ASN A 59 -12.14 0.12 22.80
C ASN A 59 -11.00 1.02 23.33
N ASP A 60 -9.74 0.71 23.00
CA ASP A 60 -8.58 1.54 23.39
C ASP A 60 -8.38 2.74 22.43
N ILE A 61 -9.19 2.83 21.37
CA ILE A 61 -9.15 3.92 20.39
C ILE A 61 -10.22 4.95 20.73
N GLU A 62 -9.81 6.12 21.21
CA GLU A 62 -10.71 7.24 21.49
C GLU A 62 -10.96 8.11 20.23
N SER A 63 -10.03 8.09 19.27
CA SER A 63 -10.07 8.85 18.03
C SER A 63 -9.24 8.23 16.89
N GLU A 64 -9.49 8.63 15.64
CA GLU A 64 -8.67 8.19 14.49
C GLU A 64 -7.18 8.55 14.62
N ALA A 65 -6.83 9.52 15.46
CA ALA A 65 -5.43 9.88 15.73
C ALA A 65 -4.72 8.83 16.61
N ASP A 66 -5.47 8.11 17.44
CA ASP A 66 -4.91 7.07 18.33
C ASP A 66 -4.58 5.78 17.56
N LEU A 67 -5.03 5.69 16.30
CA LEU A 67 -4.67 4.61 15.40
C LEU A 67 -3.21 4.67 14.95
N VAL A 68 -2.55 5.83 15.01
CA VAL A 68 -1.16 6.00 14.56
C VAL A 68 -0.25 6.12 15.79
N ARG A 69 0.59 5.12 16.02
CA ARG A 69 1.60 5.16 17.09
C ARG A 69 2.96 5.68 16.61
N GLY A 70 3.20 5.66 15.30
CA GLY A 70 4.46 6.04 14.65
C GLY A 70 4.46 7.43 13.99
N ASP A 71 5.34 7.60 12.99
CA ASP A 71 5.49 8.82 12.20
C ASP A 71 4.66 8.76 10.90
N LEU A 72 3.45 9.32 10.98
CA LEU A 72 2.51 9.38 9.85
C LEU A 72 3.05 10.16 8.64
N GLU A 73 3.83 11.22 8.84
CA GLU A 73 4.34 12.03 7.71
C GLU A 73 5.44 11.28 6.96
N ALA A 74 6.32 10.60 7.68
CA ALA A 74 7.32 9.72 7.07
C ALA A 74 6.64 8.55 6.35
N ALA A 75 5.63 7.92 6.96
CA ALA A 75 4.84 6.86 6.35
C ALA A 75 4.17 7.33 5.04
N LEU A 76 3.51 8.49 5.06
CA LEU A 76 2.90 9.09 3.88
C LEU A 76 3.90 9.37 2.76
N SER A 77 5.10 9.83 3.12
CA SER A 77 6.17 10.10 2.15
C SER A 77 6.64 8.83 1.46
N TRP A 78 6.79 7.73 2.21
CA TRP A 78 7.15 6.42 1.64
C TRP A 78 6.03 5.83 0.77
N ALA A 79 4.78 5.91 1.21
CA ALA A 79 3.64 5.46 0.42
C ALA A 79 3.51 6.27 -0.89
N ALA A 80 3.69 7.60 -0.83
CA ALA A 80 3.70 8.46 -2.00
C ALA A 80 4.84 8.11 -2.98
N ALA A 81 6.03 7.80 -2.46
CA ALA A 81 7.16 7.36 -3.28
C ALA A 81 6.84 6.05 -4.03
N GLY A 82 6.20 5.08 -3.36
CA GLY A 82 5.74 3.85 -4.01
C GLY A 82 4.74 4.12 -5.14
N VAL A 83 3.77 5.01 -4.94
CA VAL A 83 2.84 5.43 -6.00
C VAL A 83 3.58 6.08 -7.18
N CYS A 84 4.59 6.90 -6.92
CA CYS A 84 5.42 7.48 -7.99
C CYS A 84 6.19 6.41 -8.77
N VAL A 85 6.78 5.41 -8.10
CA VAL A 85 7.47 4.28 -8.75
C VAL A 85 6.50 3.51 -9.64
N LEU A 86 5.28 3.23 -9.16
CA LEU A 86 4.24 2.59 -9.95
C LEU A 86 3.92 3.41 -11.21
N GLN A 87 3.67 4.72 -11.06
CA GLN A 87 3.36 5.61 -12.19
C GLN A 87 4.48 5.64 -13.24
N GLN A 88 5.74 5.62 -12.82
CA GLN A 88 6.90 5.63 -13.71
C GLN A 88 7.16 4.28 -14.38
N SER A 89 6.68 3.19 -13.76
CA SER A 89 6.81 1.83 -14.29
C SER A 89 5.79 1.54 -15.39
N LEU A 90 4.75 2.37 -15.53
CA LEU A 90 3.75 2.27 -16.58
C LEU A 90 4.17 3.08 -17.82
N PRO A 91 3.90 2.59 -19.05
CA PRO A 91 4.21 3.33 -20.27
C PRO A 91 3.44 4.65 -20.32
N TYR A 92 4.09 5.76 -20.65
CA TYR A 92 3.41 7.05 -20.75
C TYR A 92 2.79 7.27 -22.15
N ARG A 93 1.49 7.57 -22.30
CA ARG A 93 0.43 7.59 -21.28
C ARG A 93 -0.20 6.21 -21.15
N PHE A 94 -0.31 5.73 -19.92
CA PHE A 94 -1.04 4.51 -19.64
C PHE A 94 -2.53 4.84 -19.69
N ARG A 95 -3.25 4.21 -20.63
CA ARG A 95 -4.70 4.35 -20.80
C ARG A 95 -5.44 3.02 -20.69
N ASP A 96 -4.69 1.93 -20.55
CA ASP A 96 -5.23 0.59 -20.49
C ASP A 96 -5.68 0.24 -19.06
N VAL A 97 -6.47 -0.82 -18.95
CA VAL A 97 -6.81 -1.45 -17.68
C VAL A 97 -5.95 -2.71 -17.61
N LEU A 98 -5.25 -2.94 -16.50
CA LEU A 98 -4.49 -4.18 -16.32
C LEU A 98 -5.47 -5.36 -16.44
N PRO A 99 -5.24 -6.34 -17.34
CA PRO A 99 -6.13 -7.49 -17.46
C PRO A 99 -6.19 -8.23 -16.13
N TYR A 100 -7.40 -8.32 -15.55
CA TYR A 100 -7.61 -9.09 -14.33
C TYR A 100 -7.36 -10.58 -14.61
N GLY A 101 -6.43 -11.19 -13.87
CA GLY A 101 -6.15 -12.62 -13.90
C GLY A 101 -4.92 -13.05 -14.70
N GLU A 102 -4.35 -12.17 -15.56
CA GLU A 102 -3.10 -12.48 -16.28
C GLU A 102 -1.86 -11.91 -15.60
N LEU A 103 -2.03 -10.86 -14.79
CA LEU A 103 -0.96 -10.22 -14.02
C LEU A 103 -1.36 -10.12 -12.56
N ASP A 104 -0.47 -10.57 -11.66
CA ASP A 104 -0.59 -10.28 -10.24
C ASP A 104 -0.33 -8.79 -9.99
N ASN A 105 -1.41 -8.00 -9.99
CA ASN A 105 -1.38 -6.57 -9.73
C ASN A 105 -1.52 -6.22 -8.24
N ARG A 106 -1.46 -7.22 -7.33
CA ARG A 106 -1.63 -7.00 -5.89
C ARG A 106 -0.61 -6.01 -5.31
N PRO A 107 0.69 -6.02 -5.69
CA PRO A 107 1.65 -5.03 -5.17
C PRO A 107 1.28 -3.59 -5.55
N ALA A 108 0.75 -3.38 -6.76
CA ALA A 108 0.25 -2.08 -7.20
C ALA A 108 -0.98 -1.64 -6.39
N HIS A 109 -1.92 -2.56 -6.15
CA HIS A 109 -3.11 -2.31 -5.32
C HIS A 109 -2.73 -2.00 -3.87
N ARG A 110 -1.83 -2.78 -3.26
CA ARG A 110 -1.33 -2.57 -1.90
C ARG A 110 -0.70 -1.20 -1.73
N THR A 111 0.13 -0.80 -2.69
CA THR A 111 0.81 0.51 -2.66
C THR A 111 -0.17 1.67 -2.75
N VAL A 112 -1.14 1.61 -3.67
CA VAL A 112 -2.17 2.66 -3.80
C VAL A 112 -3.07 2.69 -2.57
N TYR A 113 -3.44 1.52 -2.03
CA TYR A 113 -4.24 1.43 -0.83
C TYR A 113 -3.53 2.03 0.39
N ALA A 114 -2.26 1.69 0.60
CA ALA A 114 -1.47 2.22 1.72
C ALA A 114 -1.39 3.75 1.68
N TYR A 115 -1.15 4.32 0.48
CA TYR A 115 -1.19 5.76 0.32
C TYR A 115 -2.57 6.36 0.64
N ALA A 116 -3.65 5.77 0.10
CA ALA A 116 -5.01 6.26 0.33
C ALA A 116 -5.42 6.15 1.81
N ASN A 117 -5.07 5.04 2.47
CA ASN A 117 -5.38 4.76 3.86
C ASN A 117 -4.69 5.77 4.79
N LEU A 118 -3.36 5.91 4.67
CA LEU A 118 -2.59 6.87 5.45
C LEU A 118 -3.01 8.32 5.17
N LEU A 119 -3.34 8.64 3.91
CA LEU A 119 -3.87 9.96 3.55
C LEU A 119 -5.24 10.21 4.17
N GLY A 120 -6.04 9.16 4.32
CA GLY A 120 -7.37 9.17 4.92
C GLY A 120 -7.34 9.68 6.36
N LEU A 121 -6.36 9.24 7.14
CA LEU A 121 -6.19 9.61 8.55
C LEU A 121 -5.99 11.12 8.76
N LYS A 122 -5.39 11.82 7.79
CA LYS A 122 -5.16 13.29 7.86
C LYS A 122 -6.17 14.08 7.03
N HIS A 123 -6.54 13.55 5.87
CA HIS A 123 -7.25 14.24 4.82
C HIS A 123 -8.28 13.31 4.14
N PRO A 124 -9.36 12.92 4.83
CA PRO A 124 -10.30 11.90 4.35
C PRO A 124 -10.94 12.29 3.00
N ARG A 125 -11.22 13.59 2.80
CA ARG A 125 -11.74 14.11 1.52
C ARG A 125 -10.75 13.97 0.36
N LYS A 126 -9.43 14.02 0.62
CA LYS A 126 -8.39 13.85 -0.40
C LYS A 126 -8.10 12.39 -0.68
N ALA A 127 -8.33 11.50 0.28
CA ALA A 127 -8.21 10.05 0.12
C ALA A 127 -9.36 9.43 -0.69
N ALA A 128 -10.58 9.97 -0.55
CA ALA A 128 -11.77 9.45 -1.23
C ALA A 128 -11.62 9.18 -2.75
N PRO A 129 -11.06 10.10 -3.56
CA PRO A 129 -10.82 9.83 -4.98
C PRO A 129 -9.91 8.63 -5.27
N TRP A 130 -8.96 8.34 -4.39
CA TRP A 130 -8.06 7.18 -4.53
C TRP A 130 -8.79 5.87 -4.31
N PHE A 131 -9.62 5.79 -3.25
CA PHE A 131 -10.46 4.62 -3.01
C PHE A 131 -11.46 4.41 -4.15
N THR A 132 -12.06 5.48 -4.67
CA THR A 132 -12.91 5.39 -5.87
C THR A 132 -12.13 4.84 -7.07
N ALA A 133 -10.93 5.35 -7.34
CA ALA A 133 -10.10 4.85 -8.44
C ALA A 133 -9.77 3.35 -8.29
N MET A 134 -9.46 2.90 -7.07
CA MET A 134 -9.21 1.48 -6.78
C MET A 134 -10.40 0.58 -7.07
N VAL A 135 -11.63 1.03 -6.78
CA VAL A 135 -12.84 0.29 -7.13
C VAL A 135 -12.98 0.14 -8.64
N TYR A 136 -12.61 1.15 -9.43
CA TYR A 136 -12.62 1.05 -10.88
C TYR A 136 -11.46 0.22 -11.45
N PHE A 137 -10.31 0.18 -10.77
CA PHE A 137 -9.19 -0.68 -11.16
C PHE A 137 -9.49 -2.17 -10.96
N SER A 138 -10.13 -2.54 -9.84
CA SER A 138 -10.56 -3.92 -9.58
C SER A 138 -11.82 -3.95 -8.69
N PRO A 139 -13.03 -4.04 -9.26
CA PRO A 139 -14.25 -4.00 -8.47
C PRO A 139 -14.38 -5.15 -7.46
N MET A 140 -13.85 -6.33 -7.80
CA MET A 140 -13.95 -7.55 -6.98
C MET A 140 -12.86 -7.62 -5.91
N ASP A 141 -11.63 -7.23 -6.27
CA ASP A 141 -10.44 -7.30 -5.40
C ASP A 141 -9.77 -5.92 -5.28
N ASN A 142 -10.46 -5.00 -4.60
CA ASN A 142 -9.97 -3.64 -4.30
C ASN A 142 -9.45 -3.51 -2.87
N MET A 143 -9.07 -4.62 -2.22
CA MET A 143 -8.58 -4.62 -0.84
C MET A 143 -9.55 -3.97 0.18
N GLY A 144 -10.85 -3.97 -0.10
CA GLY A 144 -11.84 -3.32 0.75
C GLY A 144 -12.02 -1.82 0.50
N ALA A 145 -11.34 -1.21 -0.49
CA ALA A 145 -11.51 0.20 -0.84
C ALA A 145 -12.98 0.57 -1.13
N ARG A 146 -13.81 -0.39 -1.58
CA ARG A 146 -15.25 -0.20 -1.76
C ARG A 146 -15.99 0.25 -0.48
N PHE A 147 -15.46 -0.05 0.70
CA PHE A 147 -16.08 0.37 1.96
C PHE A 147 -15.65 1.77 2.42
N LEU A 148 -14.53 2.28 1.88
CA LEU A 148 -13.97 3.60 2.15
C LEU A 148 -14.30 4.62 1.05
N ALA A 149 -14.67 4.15 -0.14
CA ALA A 149 -15.10 4.99 -1.25
C ALA A 149 -16.47 5.64 -0.97
N PRO A 150 -16.67 6.91 -1.38
CA PRO A 150 -17.96 7.58 -1.26
C PRO A 150 -19.10 6.79 -1.92
N GLY A 151 -20.21 6.61 -1.21
CA GLY A 151 -21.38 5.88 -1.72
C GLY A 151 -21.22 4.35 -1.73
N GLY A 152 -20.11 3.83 -1.21
CA GLY A 152 -19.91 2.40 -0.97
C GLY A 152 -20.79 1.84 0.15
N PRO A 153 -20.90 0.50 0.27
CA PRO A 153 -21.54 -0.12 1.42
C PRO A 153 -20.82 0.34 2.69
N SER A 154 -21.56 0.83 3.69
CA SER A 154 -20.95 1.30 4.93
C SER A 154 -20.35 0.12 5.71
N SER A 155 -19.01 -0.02 5.74
CA SER A 155 -18.34 -0.73 6.85
C SER A 155 -18.09 0.29 7.95
N ARG A 156 -19.15 0.69 8.66
CA ARG A 156 -18.93 1.49 9.87
C ARG A 156 -18.28 0.59 10.91
N LEU A 157 -17.02 0.88 11.25
CA LEU A 157 -16.57 0.69 12.63
C LEU A 157 -17.49 1.52 13.55
N PRO A 158 -17.73 1.10 14.81
CA PRO A 158 -18.88 1.53 15.62
C PRO A 158 -18.90 3.01 16.04
N PHE A 159 -17.98 3.84 15.55
CA PHE A 159 -17.82 5.24 15.92
C PHE A 159 -18.70 6.22 15.12
N GLY A 160 -19.77 5.75 14.50
CA GLY A 160 -20.74 6.63 13.81
C GLY A 160 -21.87 7.09 14.72
N LYS A 161 -21.83 8.36 15.16
CA LYS A 161 -23.06 9.08 15.54
C LYS A 161 -23.97 9.29 14.33
#